data_AF-A0A1D1W4H3-F1
#
_entry.id   AF-A0A1D1W4H3-F1
#
_cell.length_a   1.000
_cell.length_b   1.000
_cell.length_c   1.000
_cell.angle_alpha   90.00
_cell.angle_beta   90.00
_cell.angle_gamma   90.00
#
_symmetry.space_group_name_H-M   'P 1'
#
loop_
_entity.id
_entity.type
_entity.pdbx_description
1 polymer ?
#
loop_
_entity_poly.entity_id
_entity_poly.type
_entity_poly.pdbx_seq_one_letter_code
_entity_poly.pdbx_strand_id
1 'polypeptide(L)'
;MVRHLSTVIFLLVFRSFRCGRDSRRPFEGNLPQNCTVPAYIQNKYYSRENGQNMFTTIQSNSFTRLRKVSIPGSIVETSVQRDTQVQETCLLMQCNRPNKVTGRCQSFQQTSDISGGIVYDSDRYRFLIHDTSTKCYRCREIAVRTINVLELRETECLTFGGNVVPDMTYLCGKLKGTKMDGNVERASWTTLFSQKPTRVSCRSSIEGSWTFKYSIQRYSQHKCLHPKNNLTSCPDPANRYSTEDRFYISYGACDDYAWKKGDPGLSFLRDMAMTFVCLGDWYIGNDHFFAAVNLGENRPEEQYRCFMENHDDDQYIGHSLAATCSTLLAPRVSPVMLHLFRAKTTTIAPSCSLPANFSGRWMNTAHAAVNSWIDINATHLLEKHRPDQRVNEWLKQTFEFI
;
A
#
# COMPACT_ATOMS: atom_id res chain seq x y z
N MET A 1 21.04 -0.02 -80.15
CA MET A 1 21.24 -0.87 -78.96
C MET A 1 21.58 0.05 -77.78
N VAL A 2 20.57 0.67 -77.17
CA VAL A 2 20.67 1.39 -75.88
C VAL A 2 19.27 1.28 -75.26
N ARG A 3 19.11 0.49 -74.20
CA ARG A 3 17.86 0.36 -73.44
C ARG A 3 17.96 1.25 -72.20
N HIS A 4 17.03 2.19 -72.09
CA HIS A 4 16.79 2.99 -70.89
C HIS A 4 16.41 2.08 -69.72
N LEU A 5 17.15 2.17 -68.61
CA LEU A 5 16.68 1.75 -67.30
C LEU A 5 15.90 2.91 -66.67
N SER A 6 14.61 2.70 -66.45
CA SER A 6 13.77 3.57 -65.62
C SER A 6 13.93 3.16 -64.15
N THR A 7 14.59 4.01 -63.36
CA THR A 7 14.65 3.89 -61.90
C THR A 7 13.36 4.46 -61.30
N VAL A 8 12.50 3.61 -60.76
CA VAL A 8 11.30 4.02 -60.00
C VAL A 8 11.74 4.29 -58.55
N ILE A 9 11.82 5.57 -58.18
CA ILE A 9 12.02 6.00 -56.80
C ILE A 9 10.65 6.01 -56.11
N PHE A 10 10.43 5.06 -55.18
CA PHE A 10 9.30 5.10 -54.26
C PHE A 10 9.54 6.19 -53.21
N LEU A 11 8.92 7.36 -53.40
CA LEU A 11 8.78 8.38 -52.36
C LEU A 11 7.76 7.89 -51.32
N LEU A 12 8.24 7.24 -50.26
CA LEU A 12 7.48 7.05 -49.03
C LEU A 12 7.31 8.42 -48.35
N VAL A 13 6.15 9.03 -48.56
CA VAL A 13 5.70 10.19 -47.78
C VAL A 13 5.44 9.72 -46.35
N PHE A 14 6.46 9.79 -45.50
CA PHE A 14 6.25 9.82 -44.05
C PHE A 14 5.52 11.13 -43.72
N ARG A 15 4.18 11.07 -43.65
CA ARG A 15 3.39 12.04 -42.89
C ARG A 15 3.82 11.92 -41.44
N SER A 16 4.83 12.69 -41.06
CA SER A 16 5.11 13.03 -39.69
C SER A 16 3.88 13.79 -39.18
N PHE A 17 3.02 13.11 -38.43
CA PHE A 17 2.07 13.78 -37.55
C PHE A 17 2.89 14.59 -36.54
N ARG A 18 3.17 15.85 -36.88
CA ARG A 18 3.50 16.85 -35.88
C ARG A 18 2.26 17.00 -35.00
N CYS A 19 2.26 16.34 -33.84
CA CYS A 19 1.41 16.79 -32.73
C CYS A 19 1.75 18.25 -32.48
N GLY A 20 0.86 19.15 -32.89
CA GLY A 20 0.95 20.55 -32.55
C GLY A 20 0.94 20.69 -31.02
N ARG A 21 2.02 21.24 -30.48
CA ARG A 21 1.98 21.95 -29.20
C ARG A 21 1.08 23.17 -29.40
N ASP A 22 -0.21 23.01 -29.13
CA ASP A 22 -1.08 24.15 -28.83
C ASP A 22 -1.43 24.09 -27.34
N SER A 23 -0.41 24.38 -26.54
CA SER A 23 -0.57 24.63 -25.12
C SER A 23 -1.06 26.07 -24.95
N ARG A 24 -2.31 26.23 -24.47
CA ARG A 24 -2.97 27.45 -23.91
C ARG A 24 -4.30 27.83 -24.59
N ARG A 25 -5.28 26.93 -24.69
CA ARG A 25 -6.69 27.35 -24.83
C ARG A 25 -7.58 26.57 -23.87
N PRO A 26 -8.37 27.25 -23.02
CA PRO A 26 -9.49 26.61 -22.33
C PRO A 26 -10.49 26.11 -23.38
N PHE A 27 -11.14 24.97 -23.11
CA PHE A 27 -12.23 24.51 -23.98
C PHE A 27 -13.47 25.36 -23.70
N GLU A 28 -13.89 26.14 -24.69
CA GLU A 28 -15.24 26.73 -24.75
C GLU A 28 -16.16 25.73 -25.45
N GLY A 29 -17.05 25.08 -24.70
CA GLY A 29 -17.99 24.10 -25.24
C GLY A 29 -18.54 23.14 -24.19
N ASN A 30 -19.52 22.32 -24.59
CA ASN A 30 -20.20 21.33 -23.75
C ASN A 30 -19.21 20.55 -22.86
N LEU A 31 -19.59 20.33 -21.60
CA LEU A 31 -18.80 19.55 -20.63
C LEU A 31 -18.27 18.27 -21.32
N PRO A 32 -16.94 18.02 -21.27
CA PRO A 32 -16.38 16.81 -21.87
C PRO A 32 -17.09 15.57 -21.31
N GLN A 33 -17.30 14.57 -22.17
CA GLN A 33 -17.99 13.33 -21.81
C GLN A 33 -17.41 12.72 -20.53
N ASN A 34 -18.31 12.27 -19.64
CA ASN A 34 -17.99 11.62 -18.37
C ASN A 34 -16.85 10.59 -18.53
N CYS A 35 -15.80 10.76 -17.73
CA CYS A 35 -14.76 9.76 -17.67
C CYS A 35 -15.32 8.44 -17.11
N THR A 36 -14.74 7.31 -17.53
CA THR A 36 -15.06 5.99 -16.95
C THR A 36 -13.91 5.52 -16.07
N VAL A 37 -14.08 5.63 -14.76
CA VAL A 37 -13.13 5.15 -13.75
C VAL A 37 -13.02 3.62 -13.85
N PRO A 38 -11.81 3.03 -13.83
CA PRO A 38 -11.64 1.58 -13.92
C PRO A 38 -12.37 0.81 -12.80
N ALA A 39 -13.01 -0.31 -13.15
CA ALA A 39 -13.84 -1.09 -12.21
C ALA A 39 -13.10 -1.53 -10.93
N TYR A 40 -11.80 -1.77 -11.01
CA TYR A 40 -10.98 -2.20 -9.85
C TYR A 40 -10.65 -1.06 -8.87
N ILE A 41 -10.89 0.20 -9.25
CA ILE A 41 -10.81 1.40 -8.38
C ILE A 41 -12.20 1.74 -7.82
N GLN A 42 -13.28 1.22 -8.41
CA GLN A 42 -14.65 1.50 -7.98
C GLN A 42 -14.97 0.72 -6.70
N ASN A 43 -14.91 1.39 -5.55
CA ASN A 43 -15.24 0.81 -4.25
C ASN A 43 -15.59 1.91 -3.22
N LYS A 44 -15.87 1.49 -1.99
CA LYS A 44 -15.96 2.35 -0.81
C LYS A 44 -14.66 2.30 -0.03
N TYR A 45 -14.08 3.46 0.20
CA TYR A 45 -12.81 3.64 0.90
C TYR A 45 -13.01 4.47 2.16
N TYR A 46 -12.16 4.21 3.15
CA TYR A 46 -12.01 5.02 4.34
C TYR A 46 -10.62 5.68 4.33
N SER A 47 -10.55 6.94 4.71
CA SER A 47 -9.31 7.70 4.87
C SER A 47 -9.39 8.59 6.10
N ARG A 48 -8.23 8.85 6.72
CA ARG A 48 -8.10 9.87 7.76
C ARG A 48 -7.39 11.10 7.19
N GLU A 49 -8.14 12.16 6.96
CA GLU A 49 -7.67 13.37 6.29
C GLU A 49 -7.66 14.54 7.25
N ASN A 50 -6.47 15.12 7.50
CA ASN A 50 -6.31 16.24 8.44
C ASN A 50 -6.97 15.98 9.81
N GLY A 51 -6.88 14.74 10.29
CA GLY A 51 -7.47 14.30 11.56
C GLY A 51 -8.96 13.93 11.48
N GLN A 52 -9.64 14.16 10.36
CA GLN A 52 -11.06 13.90 10.15
C GLN A 52 -11.31 12.55 9.44
N ASN A 53 -12.44 11.93 9.76
CA ASN A 53 -12.86 10.67 9.15
C ASN A 53 -13.58 10.94 7.83
N MET A 54 -13.03 10.40 6.75
CA MET A 54 -13.54 10.57 5.40
C MET A 54 -13.93 9.21 4.80
N PHE A 55 -15.12 9.17 4.21
CA PHE A 55 -15.65 8.01 3.50
C PHE A 55 -15.82 8.38 2.04
N THR A 56 -15.05 7.75 1.15
CA THR A 56 -15.05 8.05 -0.28
C THR A 56 -15.65 6.88 -1.04
N THR A 57 -16.74 7.10 -1.76
CA THR A 57 -17.32 6.14 -2.70
C THR A 57 -16.93 6.53 -4.11
N ILE A 58 -16.25 5.63 -4.82
CA ILE A 58 -15.83 5.80 -6.21
C ILE A 58 -16.74 4.96 -7.09
N GLN A 59 -17.40 5.59 -8.05
CA GLN A 59 -18.24 4.94 -9.07
C GLN A 59 -17.64 5.15 -10.47
N SER A 60 -18.33 4.65 -11.50
CA SER A 60 -17.86 4.73 -12.89
C SER A 60 -17.59 6.14 -13.37
N ASN A 61 -18.35 7.15 -12.94
CA ASN A 61 -18.19 8.54 -13.38
C ASN A 61 -18.27 9.58 -12.25
N SER A 62 -18.33 9.13 -11.00
CA SER A 62 -18.57 10.03 -9.86
C SER A 62 -17.76 9.64 -8.63
N PHE A 63 -17.52 10.63 -7.79
CA PHE A 63 -16.89 10.50 -6.49
C PHE A 63 -17.81 11.12 -5.46
N THR A 64 -18.18 10.36 -4.44
CA THR A 64 -18.97 10.85 -3.31
C THR A 64 -18.11 10.82 -2.07
N ARG A 65 -17.89 11.97 -1.44
CA ARG A 65 -17.06 12.11 -0.24
C ARG A 65 -17.93 12.55 0.93
N LEU A 66 -17.95 11.75 1.98
CA LEU A 66 -18.66 12.02 3.21
C LEU A 66 -17.65 12.24 4.33
N ARG A 67 -17.65 13.45 4.89
CA ARG A 67 -16.94 13.74 6.14
C ARG A 67 -17.85 13.42 7.30
N LYS A 68 -17.37 12.60 8.23
CA LYS A 68 -18.03 12.36 9.52
C LYS A 68 -17.29 13.05 10.66
N VAL A 69 -18.01 13.82 11.45
CA VAL A 69 -17.45 14.61 12.56
C VAL A 69 -17.45 13.82 13.86
N SER A 70 -18.43 12.94 14.08
CA SER A 70 -18.50 12.10 15.28
C SER A 70 -18.74 10.62 14.96
N ILE A 71 -18.00 9.77 15.69
CA ILE A 71 -18.32 8.35 15.84
C ILE A 71 -19.08 8.26 17.17
N PRO A 72 -20.23 7.56 17.24
CA PRO A 72 -21.04 7.53 18.45
C PRO A 72 -20.21 7.02 19.64
N GLY A 73 -20.09 7.83 20.71
CA GLY A 73 -19.45 7.41 21.97
C GLY A 73 -18.72 8.45 22.83
N SER A 74 -18.69 9.75 22.50
CA SER A 74 -18.00 10.75 23.36
C SER A 74 -18.95 11.88 23.76
N ILE A 75 -18.92 12.23 25.04
CA ILE A 75 -19.80 13.19 25.71
C ILE A 75 -19.19 14.60 25.56
N VAL A 76 -20.07 15.58 25.28
CA VAL A 76 -19.87 17.04 25.11
C VAL A 76 -19.19 17.52 23.81
N GLU A 77 -19.99 17.77 22.77
CA GLU A 77 -19.63 18.63 21.63
C GLU A 77 -19.97 20.10 21.94
N THR A 78 -18.98 20.97 22.07
CA THR A 78 -19.14 22.44 22.07
C THR A 78 -18.94 23.07 20.68
N SER A 79 -18.96 22.28 19.61
CA SER A 79 -19.01 22.80 18.24
C SER A 79 -19.94 21.99 17.37
N VAL A 80 -21.00 22.62 16.87
CA VAL A 80 -21.97 22.10 15.89
C VAL A 80 -21.25 21.86 14.55
N GLN A 81 -20.44 20.81 14.45
CA GLN A 81 -19.84 20.38 13.19
C GLN A 81 -20.73 19.27 12.62
N ARG A 82 -21.49 19.58 11.56
CA ARG A 82 -22.36 18.60 10.90
C ARG A 82 -21.56 17.76 9.91
N ASP A 83 -22.00 16.52 9.73
CA ASP A 83 -21.58 15.68 8.61
C ASP A 83 -21.81 16.42 7.28
N THR A 84 -20.84 16.33 6.38
CA THR A 84 -20.91 17.00 5.07
C THR A 84 -20.65 15.99 3.96
N GLN A 85 -21.57 15.93 3.00
CA GLN A 85 -21.44 15.11 1.81
C GLN A 85 -21.22 16.00 0.59
N VAL A 86 -20.21 15.66 -0.21
CA VAL A 86 -19.92 16.32 -1.48
C VAL A 86 -20.01 15.28 -2.59
N GLN A 87 -20.74 15.60 -3.66
CA GLN A 87 -20.84 14.79 -4.86
C GLN A 87 -20.09 15.48 -6.00
N GLU A 88 -19.11 14.78 -6.53
CA GLU A 88 -18.22 15.27 -7.56
C GLU A 88 -18.32 14.39 -8.81
N THR A 89 -18.27 15.02 -9.98
CA THR A 89 -18.35 14.32 -11.28
C THR A 89 -16.97 14.25 -11.91
N CYS A 90 -16.64 13.09 -12.49
CA CYS A 90 -15.43 12.94 -13.28
C CYS A 90 -15.65 13.40 -14.71
N LEU A 91 -14.95 14.47 -15.11
CA LEU A 91 -15.05 15.02 -16.46
C LEU A 91 -14.02 14.40 -17.40
N LEU A 92 -12.79 14.22 -16.94
CA LEU A 92 -11.70 13.66 -17.74
C LEU A 92 -10.84 12.74 -16.87
N MET A 93 -10.27 11.72 -17.51
CA MET A 93 -9.28 10.84 -16.90
C MET A 93 -8.05 10.79 -17.80
N GLN A 94 -6.87 10.88 -17.18
CA GLN A 94 -5.59 10.68 -17.82
C GLN A 94 -4.81 9.59 -17.08
N CYS A 95 -4.14 8.77 -17.86
CA CYS A 95 -3.21 7.75 -17.40
C CYS A 95 -1.80 8.14 -17.85
N ASN A 96 -0.82 8.11 -16.96
CA ASN A 96 0.55 8.48 -17.31
C ASN A 96 1.19 7.54 -18.37
N ARG A 97 0.79 6.26 -18.43
CA ARG A 97 1.18 5.33 -19.50
C ARG A 97 0.17 4.19 -19.69
N PRO A 98 -0.74 4.27 -20.67
CA PRO A 98 -1.68 3.19 -20.94
C PRO A 98 -0.99 1.99 -21.62
N ASN A 99 -1.31 0.77 -21.18
CA ASN A 99 -0.90 -0.48 -21.81
C ASN A 99 -1.46 -0.51 -23.24
N LYS A 100 -0.61 -0.73 -24.24
CA LYS A 100 -1.01 -0.74 -25.66
C LYS A 100 -1.94 -1.90 -26.06
N VAL A 101 -1.96 -2.97 -25.26
CA VAL A 101 -2.76 -4.19 -25.48
C VAL A 101 -4.01 -4.21 -24.60
N THR A 102 -3.90 -3.86 -23.32
CA THR A 102 -5.01 -3.95 -22.34
C THR A 102 -5.67 -2.62 -22.00
N GLY A 103 -5.06 -1.49 -22.37
CA GLY A 103 -5.53 -0.14 -22.02
C GLY A 103 -5.35 0.26 -20.54
N ARG A 104 -4.89 -0.65 -19.68
CA ARG A 104 -4.65 -0.40 -18.23
C ARG A 104 -3.41 0.47 -18.02
N CYS A 105 -3.38 1.35 -17.00
CA CYS A 105 -2.14 2.04 -16.66
C CYS A 105 -1.01 1.04 -16.34
N GLN A 106 0.22 1.36 -16.78
CA GLN A 106 1.41 0.56 -16.53
C GLN A 106 2.65 1.42 -16.32
N SER A 107 3.62 0.87 -15.59
CA SER A 107 5.00 1.36 -15.53
C SER A 107 5.97 0.39 -16.21
N PHE A 108 7.15 0.89 -16.59
CA PHE A 108 8.31 0.07 -16.91
C PHE A 108 9.53 0.74 -16.28
N GLN A 109 10.21 0.04 -15.35
CA GLN A 109 11.56 0.39 -14.94
C GLN A 109 12.52 -0.43 -15.79
N GLN A 110 13.38 0.24 -16.57
CA GLN A 110 14.41 -0.43 -17.34
C GLN A 110 15.55 -0.78 -16.37
N THR A 111 15.53 -1.98 -15.79
CA THR A 111 16.73 -2.54 -15.17
C THR A 111 17.67 -2.95 -16.29
N SER A 112 18.91 -2.49 -16.26
CA SER A 112 19.95 -2.80 -17.25
C SER A 112 20.44 -4.26 -17.20
N ASP A 113 19.84 -5.11 -16.38
CA ASP A 113 20.29 -6.48 -16.17
C ASP A 113 19.33 -7.48 -16.81
N ILE A 114 19.90 -8.46 -17.51
CA ILE A 114 19.27 -9.45 -18.40
C ILE A 114 18.38 -10.48 -17.65
N SER A 115 18.02 -10.17 -16.41
CA SER A 115 17.08 -10.94 -15.58
C SER A 115 16.06 -10.03 -14.88
N GLY A 116 15.56 -9.01 -15.59
CA GLY A 116 14.64 -8.00 -15.07
C GLY A 116 13.22 -8.53 -14.87
N GLY A 117 12.86 -8.83 -13.62
CA GLY A 117 11.46 -8.93 -13.19
C GLY A 117 10.75 -7.58 -13.37
N ILE A 118 9.48 -7.62 -13.78
CA ILE A 118 8.64 -6.42 -13.94
C ILE A 118 8.37 -5.84 -12.56
N VAL A 119 9.01 -4.72 -12.22
CA VAL A 119 8.68 -3.92 -11.03
C VAL A 119 7.69 -2.82 -11.43
N TYR A 120 6.51 -2.84 -10.82
CA TYR A 120 5.42 -1.91 -11.09
C TYR A 120 5.54 -0.68 -10.19
N ASP A 121 5.98 0.45 -10.74
CA ASP A 121 5.91 1.76 -10.09
C ASP A 121 5.39 2.85 -11.06
N SER A 122 4.06 2.89 -11.23
CA SER A 122 3.22 4.10 -11.42
C SER A 122 1.83 3.79 -12.00
N ASP A 123 0.97 3.12 -11.23
CA ASP A 123 -0.48 3.08 -11.48
C ASP A 123 -1.16 4.39 -11.04
N ARG A 124 -0.67 5.53 -11.56
CA ARG A 124 -1.17 6.87 -11.23
C ARG A 124 -2.18 7.33 -12.28
N TYR A 125 -3.42 7.48 -11.84
CA TYR A 125 -4.51 8.08 -12.60
C TYR A 125 -4.72 9.52 -12.19
N ARG A 126 -4.92 10.41 -13.17
CA ARG A 126 -5.30 11.80 -12.91
C ARG A 126 -6.71 12.04 -13.41
N PHE A 127 -7.51 12.72 -12.61
CA PHE A 127 -8.91 13.01 -12.90
C PHE A 127 -9.16 14.51 -12.83
N LEU A 128 -9.86 15.03 -13.84
CA LEU A 128 -10.48 16.34 -13.77
C LEU A 128 -11.83 16.17 -13.07
N ILE A 129 -11.92 16.67 -11.85
CA ILE A 129 -13.10 16.54 -11.01
C ILE A 129 -13.84 17.88 -11.00
N HIS A 130 -15.15 17.83 -11.17
CA HIS A 130 -16.05 18.97 -11.05
C HIS A 130 -16.99 18.79 -9.87
N ASP A 131 -16.92 19.73 -8.93
CA ASP A 131 -17.82 19.80 -7.78
C ASP A 131 -19.07 20.60 -8.18
N THR A 132 -20.19 19.89 -8.28
CA THR A 132 -21.46 20.48 -8.75
C THR A 132 -22.05 21.48 -7.75
N SER A 133 -21.72 21.35 -6.47
CA SER A 133 -22.26 22.20 -5.40
C SER A 133 -21.56 23.57 -5.36
N THR A 134 -20.23 23.57 -5.48
CA THR A 134 -19.39 24.77 -5.41
C THR A 134 -19.02 25.31 -6.79
N LYS A 135 -19.39 24.60 -7.88
CA LYS A 135 -19.04 24.92 -9.28
C LYS A 135 -17.53 25.11 -9.48
N CYS A 136 -16.73 24.29 -8.79
CA CYS A 136 -15.27 24.36 -8.87
C CYS A 136 -14.66 23.09 -9.45
N TYR A 137 -13.41 23.22 -9.87
CA TYR A 137 -12.64 22.15 -10.47
C TYR A 137 -11.43 21.80 -9.59
N ARG A 138 -11.11 20.50 -9.52
CA ARG A 138 -9.93 19.97 -8.84
C ARG A 138 -9.24 18.96 -9.75
N CYS A 139 -7.91 18.92 -9.73
CA CYS A 139 -7.19 17.75 -10.23
C CYS A 139 -7.01 16.79 -9.07
N ARG A 140 -7.41 15.53 -9.29
CA ARG A 140 -7.21 14.44 -8.34
C ARG A 140 -6.28 13.41 -8.94
N GLU A 141 -5.20 13.08 -8.26
CA GLU A 141 -4.31 11.98 -8.63
C GLU A 141 -4.50 10.82 -7.66
N ILE A 142 -4.77 9.62 -8.21
CA ILE A 142 -4.91 8.38 -7.46
C ILE A 142 -3.79 7.42 -7.88
N ALA A 143 -2.97 7.00 -6.94
CA ALA A 143 -2.03 5.91 -7.11
C ALA A 143 -2.66 4.61 -6.59
N VAL A 144 -2.75 3.61 -7.44
CA VAL A 144 -3.21 2.26 -7.04
C VAL A 144 -2.02 1.54 -6.43
N ARG A 145 -2.05 1.31 -5.10
CA ARG A 145 -0.98 0.60 -4.40
C ARG A 145 -1.24 -0.89 -4.37
N THR A 146 -2.45 -1.27 -4.02
CA THR A 146 -2.91 -2.66 -4.02
C THR A 146 -4.38 -2.72 -4.45
N ILE A 147 -4.95 -3.92 -4.52
CA ILE A 147 -6.41 -4.08 -4.72
C ILE A 147 -7.25 -3.47 -3.58
N ASN A 148 -6.66 -3.29 -2.39
CA ASN A 148 -7.36 -2.79 -1.21
C ASN A 148 -6.89 -1.39 -0.78
N VAL A 149 -5.78 -0.90 -1.30
CA VAL A 149 -5.14 0.35 -0.86
C VAL A 149 -4.91 1.26 -2.06
N LEU A 150 -5.43 2.47 -1.96
CA LEU A 150 -5.14 3.56 -2.88
C LEU A 150 -4.44 4.70 -2.12
N GLU A 151 -3.69 5.52 -2.83
CA GLU A 151 -3.25 6.81 -2.34
C GLU A 151 -3.83 7.93 -3.21
N LEU A 152 -4.25 9.01 -2.58
CA LEU A 152 -4.90 10.14 -3.23
C LEU A 152 -4.20 11.43 -2.86
N ARG A 153 -3.99 12.30 -3.84
CA ARG A 153 -3.65 13.71 -3.63
C ARG A 153 -4.46 14.57 -4.58
N GLU A 154 -4.74 15.80 -4.19
CA GLU A 154 -5.56 16.70 -4.98
C GLU A 154 -5.14 18.15 -4.86
N THR A 155 -5.54 18.95 -5.85
CA THR A 155 -5.39 20.40 -5.80
C THR A 155 -6.48 21.04 -4.97
N GLU A 156 -6.26 22.29 -4.59
CA GLU A 156 -7.32 23.14 -4.06
C GLU A 156 -8.44 23.33 -5.09
N CYS A 157 -9.63 23.69 -4.59
CA CYS A 157 -10.85 23.96 -5.37
C CYS A 157 -10.69 25.29 -6.12
N LEU A 158 -10.61 25.24 -7.45
CA LEU A 158 -10.45 26.43 -8.28
C LEU A 158 -11.71 26.70 -9.10
N THR A 159 -12.22 27.93 -9.00
CA THR A 159 -13.30 28.42 -9.86
C THR A 159 -12.71 29.14 -11.07
N PHE A 160 -13.37 29.00 -12.20
CA PHE A 160 -13.03 29.67 -13.45
C PHE A 160 -14.23 30.50 -13.88
N GLY A 161 -14.00 31.71 -14.40
CA GLY A 161 -15.08 32.57 -14.89
C GLY A 161 -15.73 31.99 -16.15
N GLY A 162 -17.06 32.15 -16.28
CA GLY A 162 -17.83 31.64 -17.41
C GLY A 162 -18.01 30.11 -17.42
N ASN A 163 -18.43 29.55 -18.56
CA ASN A 163 -18.59 28.09 -18.76
C ASN A 163 -17.28 27.42 -19.18
N VAL A 164 -16.17 27.83 -18.59
CA VAL A 164 -14.83 27.40 -19.01
C VAL A 164 -14.42 26.15 -18.23
N VAL A 165 -14.12 25.07 -18.95
CA VAL A 165 -13.51 23.87 -18.37
C VAL A 165 -11.99 24.01 -18.41
N PRO A 166 -11.28 23.90 -17.26
CA PRO A 166 -9.85 24.10 -17.23
C PRO A 166 -9.10 22.96 -17.92
N ASP A 167 -7.95 23.31 -18.52
CA ASP A 167 -7.05 22.32 -19.06
C ASP A 167 -6.47 21.43 -17.94
N MET A 168 -6.45 20.12 -18.21
CA MET A 168 -6.01 19.10 -17.26
C MET A 168 -4.52 19.25 -16.91
N THR A 169 -3.69 19.60 -17.89
CA THR A 169 -2.25 19.79 -17.69
C THR A 169 -1.99 21.00 -16.78
N TYR A 170 -2.72 22.10 -17.01
CA TYR A 170 -2.65 23.28 -16.17
C TYR A 170 -3.08 22.99 -14.72
N LEU A 171 -4.24 22.36 -14.53
CA LEU A 171 -4.77 22.12 -13.19
C LEU A 171 -3.92 21.10 -12.43
N CYS A 172 -3.57 19.97 -13.04
CA CYS A 172 -2.72 18.96 -12.41
C CYS A 172 -1.27 19.40 -12.22
N GLY A 173 -0.80 20.37 -12.98
CA GLY A 173 0.50 21.02 -12.74
C GLY A 173 0.58 21.73 -11.38
N LYS A 174 -0.55 21.98 -10.72
CA LYS A 174 -0.63 22.60 -9.38
C LYS A 174 -0.66 21.59 -8.22
N LEU A 175 -0.57 20.28 -8.49
CA LEU A 175 -0.49 19.30 -7.42
C LEU A 175 0.76 19.55 -6.56
N LYS A 176 0.56 19.72 -5.25
CA LYS A 176 1.65 19.86 -4.26
C LYS A 176 2.52 18.60 -4.29
N GLY A 177 3.84 18.74 -4.18
CA GLY A 177 4.78 17.61 -4.14
C GLY A 177 5.23 17.07 -5.51
N THR A 178 4.98 17.75 -6.62
CA THR A 178 5.47 17.34 -7.97
C THR A 178 6.93 17.71 -8.25
N LYS A 179 7.60 18.45 -7.35
CA LYS A 179 8.98 18.97 -7.53
C LYS A 179 9.84 18.95 -6.25
N MET A 180 9.49 18.16 -5.24
CA MET A 180 10.15 18.23 -3.92
C MET A 180 10.77 16.90 -3.50
N ASP A 181 11.75 16.99 -2.60
CA ASP A 181 12.41 15.88 -1.91
C ASP A 181 11.42 14.78 -1.49
N GLY A 182 11.81 13.51 -1.61
CA GLY A 182 10.92 12.34 -1.52
C GLY A 182 10.13 12.24 -0.21
N ASN A 183 10.67 12.80 0.88
CA ASN A 183 9.98 12.88 2.17
C ASN A 183 8.78 13.85 2.16
N VAL A 184 8.87 14.95 1.41
CA VAL A 184 7.81 15.96 1.26
C VAL A 184 6.76 15.50 0.26
N GLU A 185 7.14 14.74 -0.78
CA GLU A 185 6.16 14.09 -1.66
C GLU A 185 5.29 13.12 -0.85
N ARG A 186 5.87 12.33 0.06
CA ARG A 186 5.15 11.33 0.87
C ARG A 186 4.08 11.95 1.79
N ALA A 187 4.39 13.08 2.43
CA ALA A 187 3.43 13.79 3.28
C ALA A 187 2.22 14.36 2.52
N SER A 188 2.28 14.45 1.18
CA SER A 188 1.20 14.98 0.35
C SER A 188 0.11 13.96 -0.01
N TRP A 189 0.35 12.67 0.25
CA TRP A 189 -0.58 11.59 -0.08
C TRP A 189 -1.48 11.24 1.09
N THR A 190 -2.76 11.03 0.78
CA THR A 190 -3.75 10.46 1.68
C THR A 190 -3.95 8.99 1.34
N THR A 191 -3.80 8.09 2.32
CA THR A 191 -4.09 6.67 2.14
C THR A 191 -5.59 6.39 2.25
N LEU A 192 -6.12 5.63 1.29
CA LEU A 192 -7.50 5.17 1.21
C LEU A 192 -7.52 3.65 1.37
N PHE A 193 -8.21 3.18 2.40
CA PHE A 193 -8.36 1.74 2.70
C PHE A 193 -9.73 1.25 2.26
N SER A 194 -9.79 0.15 1.52
CA SER A 194 -11.05 -0.49 1.13
C SER A 194 -11.85 -0.91 2.36
N GLN A 195 -13.11 -0.48 2.44
CA GLN A 195 -14.02 -0.89 3.52
C GLN A 195 -14.48 -2.35 3.41
N LYS A 196 -14.29 -2.94 2.23
CA LYS A 196 -14.58 -4.36 1.96
C LYS A 196 -13.34 -4.96 1.28
N PRO A 197 -12.29 -5.25 2.06
CA PRO A 197 -11.04 -5.71 1.49
C PRO A 197 -11.17 -7.13 0.95
N THR A 198 -10.53 -7.36 -0.18
CA THR A 198 -10.29 -8.70 -0.72
C THR A 198 -9.15 -9.34 0.07
N ARG A 199 -9.30 -10.62 0.43
CA ARG A 199 -8.24 -11.34 1.16
C ARG A 199 -6.99 -11.46 0.30
N VAL A 200 -5.84 -11.12 0.88
CA VAL A 200 -4.52 -11.24 0.27
C VAL A 200 -3.55 -11.86 1.28
N SER A 201 -2.58 -12.62 0.79
CA SER A 201 -1.57 -13.26 1.64
C SER A 201 -0.68 -12.20 2.30
N CYS A 202 -0.34 -12.43 3.57
CA CYS A 202 0.63 -11.63 4.31
C CYS A 202 2.07 -11.99 3.97
N ARG A 203 2.31 -13.07 3.21
CA ARG A 203 3.66 -13.61 2.97
C ARG A 203 4.62 -12.60 2.33
N SER A 204 4.13 -11.77 1.42
CA SER A 204 4.93 -10.69 0.80
C SER A 204 5.05 -9.45 1.69
N SER A 205 4.16 -9.28 2.67
CA SER A 205 4.13 -8.14 3.58
C SER A 205 5.05 -8.36 4.79
N ILE A 206 4.96 -9.54 5.42
CA ILE A 206 5.75 -9.91 6.59
C ILE A 206 5.72 -11.43 6.75
N GLU A 207 6.87 -12.07 6.95
CA GLU A 207 6.98 -13.53 7.10
C GLU A 207 7.84 -13.88 8.33
N GLY A 208 7.47 -14.96 9.02
CA GLY A 208 8.23 -15.47 10.17
C GLY A 208 7.60 -15.21 11.53
N SER A 209 8.37 -15.55 12.56
CA SER A 209 8.07 -15.26 13.96
C SER A 209 9.22 -14.48 14.60
N TRP A 210 8.87 -13.42 15.31
CA TRP A 210 9.79 -12.40 15.78
C TRP A 210 9.45 -12.02 17.20
N THR A 211 10.46 -11.96 18.06
CA THR A 211 10.36 -11.22 19.32
C THR A 211 10.81 -9.78 19.05
N PHE A 212 10.32 -8.81 19.80
CA PHE A 212 10.67 -7.41 19.51
C PHE A 212 10.77 -6.52 20.74
N LYS A 213 11.52 -5.43 20.58
CA LYS A 213 11.44 -4.24 21.44
C LYS A 213 10.62 -3.19 20.75
N TYR A 214 9.85 -2.38 21.49
CA TYR A 214 9.09 -1.29 20.88
C TYR A 214 9.33 0.05 21.56
N SER A 215 9.16 1.15 20.83
CA SER A 215 9.13 2.51 21.37
C SER A 215 8.04 3.33 20.72
N ILE A 216 7.49 4.30 21.47
CA ILE A 216 6.45 5.20 20.96
C ILE A 216 7.03 6.60 20.90
N GLN A 217 7.34 7.04 19.68
CA GLN A 217 8.17 8.23 19.42
C GLN A 217 7.61 9.52 20.07
N ARG A 218 6.28 9.63 20.19
CA ARG A 218 5.63 10.81 20.77
C ARG A 218 5.72 10.92 22.30
N TYR A 219 6.17 9.87 23.01
CA TYR A 219 6.23 9.86 24.48
C TYR A 219 7.62 9.57 25.03
N SER A 220 8.34 8.62 24.44
CA SER A 220 9.65 8.22 24.95
C SER A 220 10.50 7.58 23.85
N GLN A 221 11.80 7.80 23.93
CA GLN A 221 12.79 7.07 23.15
C GLN A 221 13.18 5.73 23.80
N HIS A 222 12.68 5.45 25.01
CA HIS A 222 12.93 4.19 25.69
C HIS A 222 12.31 3.02 24.92
N LYS A 223 13.12 1.99 24.70
CA LYS A 223 12.72 0.78 24.00
C LYS A 223 12.24 -0.25 25.02
N CYS A 224 10.93 -0.47 25.10
CA CYS A 224 10.41 -1.50 25.95
C CYS A 224 10.72 -2.90 25.39
N LEU A 225 11.37 -3.72 26.21
CA LEU A 225 11.52 -5.15 26.01
C LEU A 225 10.60 -5.89 26.98
N HIS A 226 9.75 -6.79 26.46
CA HIS A 226 8.92 -7.66 27.30
C HIS A 226 8.82 -9.06 26.69
N PRO A 227 8.80 -10.16 27.49
CA PRO A 227 8.71 -11.53 26.97
C PRO A 227 7.44 -11.82 26.15
N LYS A 228 6.35 -11.10 26.40
CA LYS A 228 5.09 -11.19 25.62
C LYS A 228 5.14 -10.47 24.27
N ASN A 229 6.22 -9.73 23.98
CA ASN A 229 6.38 -9.06 22.69
C ASN A 229 6.70 -10.11 21.63
N ASN A 230 5.69 -10.44 20.82
CA ASN A 230 5.82 -11.42 19.75
C ASN A 230 5.02 -10.98 18.53
N LEU A 231 5.61 -11.14 17.35
CA LEU A 231 4.99 -10.95 16.07
C LEU A 231 5.07 -12.28 15.31
N THR A 232 3.94 -12.80 14.84
CA THR A 232 3.89 -14.07 14.11
C THR A 232 3.03 -13.92 12.87
N SER A 233 3.60 -14.19 11.69
CA SER A 233 2.91 -14.08 10.40
C SER A 233 2.81 -15.42 9.65
N CYS A 234 3.55 -16.44 10.07
CA CYS A 234 3.41 -17.77 9.49
C CYS A 234 2.09 -18.42 9.92
N PRO A 235 1.43 -19.17 9.02
CA PRO A 235 0.36 -20.07 9.42
C PRO A 235 0.87 -21.03 10.48
N ASP A 236 0.07 -21.23 11.52
CA ASP A 236 0.34 -22.19 12.56
C ASP A 236 -0.01 -23.59 12.04
N PRO A 237 0.97 -24.48 11.83
CA PRO A 237 0.71 -25.82 11.30
C PRO A 237 -0.15 -26.67 12.24
N ALA A 238 -0.16 -26.38 13.55
CA ALA A 238 -0.99 -27.07 14.52
C ALA A 238 -2.44 -26.59 14.50
N ASN A 239 -2.75 -25.49 13.81
CA ASN A 239 -4.07 -24.87 13.78
C ASN A 239 -4.62 -24.81 12.36
N ARG A 240 -5.53 -25.72 12.02
CA ARG A 240 -6.24 -25.76 10.72
C ARG A 240 -7.03 -24.49 10.36
N TYR A 241 -7.29 -23.61 11.33
CA TYR A 241 -7.95 -22.32 11.09
C TYR A 241 -6.96 -21.18 10.85
N SER A 242 -5.65 -21.45 10.93
CA SER A 242 -4.62 -20.48 10.61
C SER A 242 -4.57 -20.26 9.11
N THR A 243 -4.59 -19.01 8.69
CA THR A 243 -4.65 -18.60 7.30
C THR A 243 -3.46 -17.70 6.97
N GLU A 244 -3.00 -17.76 5.73
CA GLU A 244 -1.87 -16.94 5.25
C GLU A 244 -2.22 -15.45 5.11
N ASP A 245 -3.49 -15.06 5.21
CA ASP A 245 -3.95 -13.68 5.08
C ASP A 245 -3.90 -12.88 6.38
N ARG A 246 -3.30 -13.44 7.44
CA ARG A 246 -3.27 -12.86 8.78
C ARG A 246 -1.90 -12.93 9.44
N PHE A 247 -1.62 -11.93 10.28
CA PHE A 247 -0.52 -11.95 11.24
C PHE A 247 -0.99 -11.46 12.60
N TYR A 248 -0.22 -11.80 13.63
CA TYR A 248 -0.51 -11.50 15.02
C TYR A 248 0.61 -10.65 15.60
N ILE A 249 0.26 -9.60 16.34
CA ILE A 249 1.21 -8.84 17.15
C ILE A 249 0.70 -8.80 18.57
N SER A 250 1.52 -9.29 19.50
CA SER A 250 1.30 -9.23 20.94
C SER A 250 2.27 -8.23 21.55
N TYR A 251 1.75 -7.29 22.33
CA TYR A 251 2.55 -6.33 23.09
C TYR A 251 2.48 -6.66 24.57
N GLY A 252 3.62 -6.68 25.22
CA GLY A 252 3.73 -6.65 26.67
C GLY A 252 3.50 -5.24 27.22
N ALA A 253 2.79 -5.17 28.36
CA ALA A 253 2.64 -3.98 29.14
C ALA A 253 4.00 -3.57 29.72
N CYS A 254 4.32 -2.29 29.57
CA CYS A 254 5.57 -1.70 30.04
C CYS A 254 5.27 -0.55 30.97
N ASP A 255 6.03 -0.45 32.05
CA ASP A 255 5.82 0.56 33.09
C ASP A 255 5.97 1.98 32.53
N ASP A 256 6.91 2.18 31.60
CA ASP A 256 7.16 3.47 30.94
C ASP A 256 5.94 4.06 30.23
N TYR A 257 5.02 3.20 29.78
CA TYR A 257 3.81 3.59 29.06
C TYR A 257 2.53 3.29 29.84
N ALA A 258 2.63 2.86 31.10
CA ALA A 258 1.47 2.45 31.89
C ALA A 258 0.44 3.57 32.07
N TRP A 259 0.91 4.80 32.23
CA TRP A 259 0.09 6.01 32.35
C TRP A 259 -0.57 6.45 31.02
N LYS A 260 -0.22 5.81 29.89
CA LYS A 260 -0.76 6.10 28.55
C LYS A 260 -1.71 5.06 27.97
N LYS A 261 -2.05 4.02 28.73
CA LYS A 261 -2.99 2.94 28.31
C LYS A 261 -4.40 3.43 27.92
N GLY A 262 -4.75 4.68 28.22
CA GLY A 262 -6.03 5.31 27.85
C GLY A 262 -5.99 6.17 26.59
N ASP A 263 -4.82 6.45 26.03
CA ASP A 263 -4.71 7.32 24.85
C ASP A 263 -5.23 6.57 23.59
N PRO A 264 -5.98 7.24 22.69
CA PRO A 264 -6.51 6.63 21.47
C PRO A 264 -5.43 6.01 20.60
N GLY A 265 -5.70 4.83 20.02
CA GLY A 265 -4.75 4.12 19.17
C GLY A 265 -3.61 3.41 19.91
N LEU A 266 -3.61 3.41 21.24
CA LEU A 266 -2.66 2.71 22.13
C LEU A 266 -3.28 1.59 22.97
N SER A 267 -4.44 1.07 22.54
CA SER A 267 -5.10 -0.08 23.18
C SER A 267 -4.16 -1.28 23.39
N PHE A 268 -3.20 -1.46 22.48
CA PHE A 268 -2.17 -2.49 22.53
C PHE A 268 -1.28 -2.47 23.78
N LEU A 269 -1.18 -1.35 24.51
CA LEU A 269 -0.38 -1.25 25.74
C LEU A 269 -0.96 -2.05 26.93
N ARG A 270 -2.14 -2.66 26.78
CA ARG A 270 -2.87 -3.38 27.84
C ARG A 270 -2.62 -4.90 27.83
N ASP A 271 -1.40 -5.34 27.54
CA ASP A 271 -1.07 -6.77 27.42
C ASP A 271 -1.98 -7.47 26.39
N MET A 272 -2.13 -6.86 25.21
CA MET A 272 -3.12 -7.29 24.21
C MET A 272 -2.45 -7.93 22.99
N ALA A 273 -2.98 -9.07 22.57
CA ALA A 273 -2.70 -9.66 21.27
C ALA A 273 -3.70 -9.12 20.24
N MET A 274 -3.18 -8.59 19.14
CA MET A 274 -3.96 -8.06 18.03
C MET A 274 -3.81 -9.00 16.84
N THR A 275 -4.92 -9.22 16.15
CA THR A 275 -4.95 -9.97 14.89
C THR A 275 -5.15 -9.00 13.74
N PHE A 276 -4.24 -9.04 12.77
CA PHE A 276 -4.28 -8.21 11.59
C PHE A 276 -4.57 -9.05 10.36
N VAL A 277 -5.40 -8.51 9.46
CA VAL A 277 -5.62 -9.04 8.10
C VAL A 277 -4.87 -8.16 7.11
N CYS A 278 -4.06 -8.75 6.25
CA CYS A 278 -3.29 -7.99 5.27
C CYS A 278 -4.18 -7.38 4.18
N LEU A 279 -3.87 -6.14 3.80
CA LEU A 279 -4.46 -5.42 2.67
C LEU A 279 -3.53 -5.39 1.45
N GLY A 280 -2.30 -5.88 1.62
CA GLY A 280 -1.26 -5.96 0.61
C GLY A 280 -0.12 -4.99 0.87
N ASP A 281 0.90 -5.10 0.04
CA ASP A 281 2.15 -4.37 0.16
C ASP A 281 2.59 -3.75 -1.17
N TRP A 282 3.46 -2.75 -1.08
CA TRP A 282 4.06 -2.05 -2.21
C TRP A 282 5.40 -1.44 -1.81
N TYR A 283 6.21 -1.09 -2.80
CA TYR A 283 7.52 -0.47 -2.59
C TYR A 283 7.50 0.99 -3.04
N ILE A 284 8.24 1.84 -2.32
CA ILE A 284 8.58 3.20 -2.75
C ILE A 284 10.09 3.36 -2.56
N GLY A 285 10.85 3.22 -3.65
CA GLY A 285 12.32 3.13 -3.55
C GLY A 285 12.73 1.89 -2.75
N ASN A 286 13.55 2.07 -1.71
CA ASN A 286 14.00 1.01 -0.82
C ASN A 286 13.03 0.72 0.34
N ASP A 287 11.98 1.53 0.50
CA ASP A 287 11.02 1.38 1.57
C ASP A 287 9.90 0.42 1.15
N HIS A 288 9.66 -0.60 1.96
CA HIS A 288 8.58 -1.55 1.80
C HIS A 288 7.42 -1.15 2.71
N PHE A 289 6.25 -0.93 2.12
CA PHE A 289 5.05 -0.57 2.84
C PHE A 289 4.05 -1.71 2.77
N PHE A 290 3.34 -1.93 3.87
CA PHE A 290 2.16 -2.77 3.85
C PHE A 290 1.07 -2.21 4.74
N ALA A 291 -0.17 -2.53 4.42
CA ALA A 291 -1.32 -2.10 5.19
C ALA A 291 -2.08 -3.31 5.74
N ALA A 292 -2.71 -3.13 6.89
CA ALA A 292 -3.50 -4.17 7.51
C ALA A 292 -4.70 -3.63 8.29
N VAL A 293 -5.66 -4.50 8.54
CA VAL A 293 -6.88 -4.24 9.33
C VAL A 293 -6.77 -4.99 10.64
N ASN A 294 -6.78 -4.27 11.76
CA ASN A 294 -6.88 -4.85 13.10
C ASN A 294 -8.32 -5.33 13.35
N LEU A 295 -8.50 -6.64 13.56
CA LEU A 295 -9.82 -7.22 13.82
C LEU A 295 -10.35 -6.93 15.23
N GLY A 296 -9.49 -6.50 16.16
CA GLY A 296 -9.90 -6.15 17.52
C GLY A 296 -10.48 -4.74 17.66
N GLU A 297 -10.42 -3.93 16.61
CA GLU A 297 -10.84 -2.52 16.64
C GLU A 297 -12.07 -2.30 15.77
N ASN A 298 -13.04 -1.55 16.31
CA ASN A 298 -14.29 -1.21 15.61
C ASN A 298 -14.29 0.19 15.00
N ARG A 299 -13.38 1.05 15.47
CA ARG A 299 -13.24 2.43 14.99
C ARG A 299 -12.33 2.46 13.77
N PRO A 300 -12.81 2.86 12.58
CA PRO A 300 -11.99 2.85 11.37
C PRO A 300 -10.62 3.53 11.53
N GLU A 301 -10.56 4.63 12.28
CA GLU A 301 -9.32 5.37 12.53
C GLU A 301 -8.26 4.61 13.32
N GLU A 302 -8.68 3.62 14.13
CA GLU A 302 -7.82 2.73 14.92
C GLU A 302 -7.65 1.36 14.25
N GLN A 303 -8.62 0.97 13.43
CA GLN A 303 -8.72 -0.31 12.74
C GLN A 303 -7.68 -0.46 11.63
N TYR A 304 -7.53 0.53 10.76
CA TYR A 304 -6.55 0.46 9.67
C TYR A 304 -5.18 0.94 10.12
N ARG A 305 -4.13 0.20 9.76
CA ARG A 305 -2.73 0.53 10.08
C ARG A 305 -1.86 0.38 8.85
N CYS A 306 -0.86 1.25 8.77
CA CYS A 306 0.24 1.10 7.83
C CYS A 306 1.49 0.68 8.59
N PHE A 307 2.30 -0.12 7.92
CA PHE A 307 3.60 -0.59 8.37
C PHE A 307 4.63 -0.25 7.29
N MET A 308 5.86 -0.08 7.73
CA MET A 308 6.99 0.27 6.89
C MET A 308 8.24 -0.47 7.37
N GLU A 309 8.90 -1.10 6.42
CA GLU A 309 10.24 -1.67 6.53
C GLU A 309 11.17 -0.94 5.56
N ASN A 310 12.47 -0.98 5.84
CA ASN A 310 13.47 -0.49 4.90
C ASN A 310 14.35 -1.68 4.49
N HIS A 311 14.57 -1.82 3.18
CA HIS A 311 15.35 -2.93 2.63
C HIS A 311 16.78 -3.01 3.20
N ASP A 312 17.39 -1.86 3.49
CA ASP A 312 18.77 -1.79 3.99
C ASP A 312 18.86 -2.02 5.51
N ASP A 313 17.71 -2.11 6.21
CA ASP A 313 17.60 -2.20 7.67
C ASP A 313 16.38 -3.04 8.09
N ASP A 314 16.42 -4.32 7.73
CA ASP A 314 15.36 -5.32 7.90
C ASP A 314 15.02 -5.67 9.37
N GLN A 315 15.78 -5.14 10.33
CA GLN A 315 15.55 -5.35 11.76
C GLN A 315 14.50 -4.39 12.33
N TYR A 316 14.02 -3.41 11.56
CA TYR A 316 13.11 -2.38 12.06
C TYR A 316 11.82 -2.33 11.26
N ILE A 317 10.70 -2.42 11.98
CA ILE A 317 9.37 -2.14 11.46
C ILE A 317 8.84 -0.87 12.12
N GLY A 318 8.48 0.12 11.32
CA GLY A 318 7.69 1.25 11.77
C GLY A 318 6.21 1.02 11.50
N HIS A 319 5.31 1.43 12.38
CA HIS A 319 3.89 1.43 12.08
C HIS A 319 3.14 2.64 12.62
N SER A 320 2.01 2.93 11.98
CA SER A 320 1.22 4.12 12.27
C SER A 320 0.37 3.94 13.52
N LEU A 321 0.03 5.05 14.18
CA LEU A 321 -0.93 5.08 15.30
C LEU A 321 -2.39 5.19 14.85
N ALA A 322 -2.61 5.49 13.58
CA ALA A 322 -3.93 5.67 13.00
C ALA A 322 -3.93 5.22 11.53
N ALA A 323 -5.10 5.24 10.91
CA ALA A 323 -5.33 4.95 9.50
C ALA A 323 -4.71 5.98 8.54
N THR A 324 -3.39 6.10 8.53
CA THR A 324 -2.61 6.93 7.61
C THR A 324 -1.19 6.41 7.46
N CYS A 325 -0.71 6.29 6.23
CA CYS A 325 0.69 5.94 5.95
C CYS A 325 1.61 7.17 5.89
N SER A 326 1.07 8.39 5.76
CA SER A 326 1.88 9.60 5.53
C SER A 326 2.76 10.00 6.72
N THR A 327 2.48 9.44 7.90
CA THR A 327 3.29 9.59 9.11
C THR A 327 4.54 8.69 9.14
N LEU A 328 4.63 7.71 8.24
CA LEU A 328 5.76 6.79 8.14
C LEU A 328 6.80 7.38 7.20
N LEU A 329 7.84 7.97 7.78
CA LEU A 329 8.97 8.54 7.03
C LEU A 329 10.14 7.56 6.92
N ALA A 330 10.46 6.88 8.02
CA ALA A 330 11.40 5.76 8.08
C ALA A 330 11.05 4.85 9.27
N PRO A 331 11.44 3.57 9.26
CA PRO A 331 11.07 2.63 10.32
C PRO A 331 11.47 3.10 11.73
N ARG A 332 12.68 3.63 11.89
CA ARG A 332 13.25 4.06 13.18
C ARG A 332 12.59 5.27 13.81
N VAL A 333 12.01 6.16 13.01
CA VAL A 333 11.37 7.41 13.46
C VAL A 333 9.83 7.35 13.35
N SER A 334 9.30 6.16 13.10
CA SER A 334 7.86 5.95 12.98
C SER A 334 7.14 6.17 14.32
N PRO A 335 5.83 6.48 14.32
CA PRO A 335 5.05 6.73 15.53
C PRO A 335 5.19 5.60 16.56
N VAL A 336 5.16 4.36 16.08
CA VAL A 336 5.60 3.18 16.83
C VAL A 336 6.70 2.51 16.02
N MET A 337 7.82 2.22 16.68
CA MET A 337 8.94 1.49 16.10
C MET A 337 9.07 0.16 16.81
N LEU A 338 9.25 -0.91 16.04
CA LEU A 338 9.56 -2.26 16.47
C LEU A 338 10.98 -2.60 16.03
N HIS A 339 11.81 -3.06 16.95
CA HIS A 339 13.12 -3.61 16.69
C HIS A 339 13.04 -5.12 16.86
N LEU A 340 13.15 -5.84 15.76
CA LEU A 340 12.88 -7.27 15.65
C LEU A 340 14.11 -8.12 15.98
N PHE A 341 13.86 -9.28 16.57
CA PHE A 341 14.80 -10.37 16.78
C PHE A 341 14.11 -11.65 16.37
N ARG A 342 14.78 -12.54 15.63
CA ARG A 342 14.20 -13.83 15.27
C ARG A 342 13.80 -14.58 16.53
N ALA A 343 12.54 -15.03 16.60
CA ALA A 343 12.13 -15.92 17.67
C ALA A 343 12.86 -17.25 17.50
N LYS A 344 13.40 -17.81 18.59
CA LYS A 344 13.92 -19.18 18.56
C LYS A 344 12.75 -20.11 18.31
N THR A 345 12.79 -20.86 17.22
CA THR A 345 11.80 -21.90 16.93
C THR A 345 11.87 -22.94 18.04
N THR A 346 10.75 -23.17 18.74
CA THR A 346 10.60 -24.29 19.66
C THR A 346 10.72 -25.57 18.87
N THR A 347 11.72 -26.40 19.20
CA THR A 347 11.83 -27.77 18.68
C THR A 347 10.73 -28.61 19.31
N ILE A 348 9.71 -28.95 18.54
CA ILE A 348 8.64 -29.86 18.91
C ILE A 348 9.16 -31.29 18.69
N ALA A 349 8.99 -32.15 19.68
CA ALA A 349 9.34 -33.56 19.51
C ALA A 349 8.39 -34.20 18.47
N PRO A 350 8.89 -34.75 17.36
CA PRO A 350 8.06 -35.34 16.32
C PRO A 350 7.36 -36.60 16.85
N SER A 351 6.05 -36.71 16.65
CA SER A 351 5.25 -37.89 17.05
C SER A 351 4.99 -38.87 15.92
N CYS A 352 5.30 -38.49 14.68
CA CYS A 352 5.15 -39.36 13.51
C CYS A 352 6.43 -39.42 12.68
N SER A 353 6.61 -40.53 11.97
CA SER A 353 7.68 -40.71 11.00
C SER A 353 7.15 -40.67 9.57
N LEU A 354 7.84 -39.92 8.71
CA LEU A 354 7.64 -39.93 7.28
C LEU A 354 8.12 -41.26 6.66
N PRO A 355 7.41 -41.78 5.65
CA PRO A 355 7.88 -42.93 4.89
C PRO A 355 9.23 -42.62 4.22
N ALA A 356 10.12 -43.61 4.17
CA ALA A 356 11.48 -43.47 3.63
C ALA A 356 11.53 -42.95 2.19
N ASN A 357 10.46 -43.13 1.41
CA ASN A 357 10.37 -42.70 0.01
C ASN A 357 10.24 -41.18 -0.16
N PHE A 358 9.90 -40.44 0.89
CA PHE A 358 9.85 -38.97 0.87
C PHE A 358 11.17 -38.33 1.31
N SER A 359 12.04 -39.10 1.97
CA SER A 359 13.34 -38.64 2.45
C SER A 359 14.24 -38.26 1.28
N GLY A 360 14.88 -37.09 1.37
CA GLY A 360 15.71 -36.57 0.30
C GLY A 360 15.75 -35.05 0.28
N ARG A 361 16.55 -34.49 -0.62
CA ARG A 361 16.61 -33.05 -0.87
C ARG A 361 15.74 -32.72 -2.08
N TRP A 362 14.77 -31.84 -1.85
CA TRP A 362 13.80 -31.39 -2.85
C TRP A 362 14.02 -29.90 -3.15
N MET A 363 13.69 -29.47 -4.36
CA MET A 363 13.74 -28.05 -4.72
C MET A 363 12.37 -27.44 -4.50
N ASN A 364 12.29 -26.32 -3.76
CA ASN A 364 11.01 -25.62 -3.61
C ASN A 364 10.81 -24.63 -4.76
N THR A 365 9.81 -24.85 -5.60
CA THR A 365 9.48 -23.96 -6.71
C THR A 365 8.54 -22.81 -6.31
N ALA A 366 7.99 -22.82 -5.09
CA ALA A 366 7.10 -21.78 -4.58
C ALA A 366 7.83 -20.47 -4.27
N HIS A 367 9.14 -20.53 -3.99
CA HIS A 367 9.98 -19.34 -3.89
C HIS A 367 10.61 -19.05 -5.26
N ALA A 368 10.15 -17.97 -5.90
CA ALA A 368 10.75 -17.45 -7.13
C ALA A 368 12.17 -16.89 -6.92
N ALA A 369 12.64 -16.79 -5.66
CA ALA A 369 14.00 -16.40 -5.32
C ALA A 369 14.96 -17.59 -5.46
N VAL A 370 15.99 -17.39 -6.28
CA VAL A 370 17.04 -18.34 -6.66
C VAL A 370 17.61 -19.06 -5.42
N ASN A 371 17.52 -20.41 -5.43
CA ASN A 371 18.07 -21.35 -4.43
C ASN A 371 17.26 -21.54 -3.13
N SER A 372 16.09 -22.18 -3.23
CA SER A 372 15.40 -22.78 -2.07
C SER A 372 15.36 -24.31 -2.19
N TRP A 373 15.61 -24.99 -1.08
CA TRP A 373 15.57 -26.45 -0.99
C TRP A 373 14.93 -26.91 0.32
N ILE A 374 14.30 -28.06 0.25
CA ILE A 374 13.65 -28.72 1.38
C ILE A 374 14.38 -30.04 1.61
N ASP A 375 15.05 -30.16 2.75
CA ASP A 375 15.68 -31.41 3.19
C ASP A 375 14.66 -32.19 4.03
N ILE A 376 14.15 -33.30 3.49
CA ILE A 376 13.20 -34.19 4.16
C ILE A 376 13.96 -35.33 4.83
N ASN A 377 13.82 -35.46 6.15
CA ASN A 377 14.23 -36.62 6.92
C ASN A 377 12.99 -37.35 7.46
N ALA A 378 13.18 -38.52 8.07
CA ALA A 378 12.13 -39.35 8.64
C ALA A 378 11.22 -38.63 9.64
N THR A 379 11.63 -37.51 10.23
CA THR A 379 10.83 -36.79 11.25
C THR A 379 10.75 -35.28 11.03
N HIS A 380 11.51 -34.74 10.08
CA HIS A 380 11.65 -33.30 9.91
C HIS A 380 11.66 -32.92 8.43
N LEU A 381 11.02 -31.80 8.13
CA LEU A 381 11.08 -31.07 6.88
C LEU A 381 11.90 -29.81 7.15
N LEU A 382 13.11 -29.71 6.62
CA LEU A 382 13.94 -28.53 6.79
C LEU A 382 13.96 -27.74 5.50
N GLU A 383 13.13 -26.71 5.44
CA GLU A 383 13.19 -25.74 4.36
C GLU A 383 14.33 -24.76 4.61
N LYS A 384 15.17 -24.62 3.59
CA LYS A 384 16.21 -23.60 3.55
C LYS A 384 16.00 -22.78 2.30
N HIS A 385 15.78 -21.49 2.48
CA HIS A 385 15.65 -20.58 1.35
C HIS A 385 16.53 -19.36 1.59
N ARG A 386 16.99 -18.77 0.49
CA ARG A 386 17.55 -17.43 0.48
C ARG A 386 16.45 -16.47 0.03
N PRO A 387 15.91 -15.63 0.92
CA PRO A 387 15.12 -14.50 0.49
C PRO A 387 16.08 -13.52 -0.18
N ASP A 388 16.20 -13.63 -1.50
CA ASP A 388 17.08 -12.81 -2.34
C ASP A 388 18.61 -13.05 -2.16
N GLN A 389 19.42 -12.66 -3.15
CA GLN A 389 20.88 -12.84 -3.15
C GLN A 389 21.62 -12.02 -2.06
N ARG A 390 20.90 -11.21 -1.27
CA ARG A 390 21.45 -10.09 -0.49
C ARG A 390 21.52 -10.32 1.01
N VAL A 391 20.88 -11.37 1.52
CA VAL A 391 21.09 -11.84 2.90
C VAL A 391 22.18 -12.91 2.88
N ASN A 392 23.33 -12.64 3.51
CA ASN A 392 24.44 -13.61 3.62
C ASN A 392 24.11 -14.84 4.47
N GLU A 393 22.92 -14.87 5.07
CA GLU A 393 22.47 -15.89 6.01
C GLU A 393 21.31 -16.71 5.42
N TRP A 394 21.42 -18.03 5.52
CA TRP A 394 20.37 -18.94 5.07
C TRP A 394 19.20 -18.88 6.05
N LEU A 395 18.00 -18.54 5.57
CA LEU A 395 16.81 -18.76 6.36
C LEU A 395 16.55 -20.26 6.42
N LYS A 396 16.36 -20.75 7.65
CA LYS A 396 16.03 -22.14 7.94
C LYS A 396 14.69 -22.15 8.66
N GLN A 397 13.74 -22.86 8.09
CA GLN A 397 12.48 -23.15 8.73
C GLN A 397 12.37 -24.67 8.87
N THR A 398 12.27 -25.13 10.12
CA THR A 398 12.08 -26.54 10.42
C THR A 398 10.59 -26.77 10.64
N PHE A 399 10.01 -27.69 9.88
CA PHE A 399 8.68 -28.22 10.09
C PHE A 399 8.82 -29.62 10.68
N GLU A 400 8.11 -29.87 11.77
CA GLU A 400 8.09 -31.15 12.48
C GLU A 400 6.71 -31.77 12.28
N PHE A 401 6.68 -33.09 12.06
CA PHE A 401 5.42 -33.82 11.91
C PHE A 401 4.91 -34.28 13.27
N ILE A 402 3.72 -33.80 13.61
CA ILE A 402 2.97 -34.21 14.81
C ILE A 402 1.95 -35.28 14.41
#